data_AF-A0A938PJY1-F1
#
_entry.id   AF-A0A938PJY1-F1
#
_cell.length_a   1.000
_cell.length_b   1.000
_cell.length_c   1.000
_cell.angle_alpha   90.00
_cell.angle_beta   90.00
_cell.angle_gamma   90.00
#
_symmetry.space_group_name_H-M   'P 1'
#
loop_
_entity.id
_entity.type
_entity.pdbx_description
1 polymer ?
#
loop_
_entity_poly.entity_id
_entity_poly.type
_entity_poly.pdbx_seq_one_letter_code
_entity_poly.pdbx_strand_id
1 'polypeptide(L)' 'MLIDRQRQALAEMLSLPLADAAHAASEAWGNAAHLNDVLEAAIHGIPYCKFMYALRPDGIQISANLMQDGRDAGDV' A
#
# COMPACT_ATOMS: atom_id res chain seq x y z
N MET A 1 2.15 -17.82 22.16
CA MET A 1 2.98 -18.83 21.46
C MET A 1 2.51 -19.17 20.04
N LEU A 2 1.24 -19.56 19.79
CA LEU A 2 0.81 -19.86 18.41
C LEU A 2 0.53 -18.58 17.59
N ILE A 3 -0.09 -17.59 18.21
CA ILE A 3 -0.40 -16.28 17.61
C ILE A 3 0.88 -15.54 17.22
N ASP A 4 1.93 -15.62 18.05
CA ASP A 4 3.21 -14.93 17.78
C ASP A 4 3.89 -15.52 16.53
N ARG A 5 3.85 -16.84 16.36
CA ARG A 5 4.37 -17.49 15.15
C ARG A 5 3.58 -17.13 13.90
N GLN A 6 2.25 -17.04 14.00
CA GLN A 6 1.42 -16.60 12.88
C GLN A 6 1.70 -15.15 12.49
N ARG A 7 1.88 -14.26 13.48
CA ARG A 7 2.27 -12.86 13.24
C ARG A 7 3.64 -12.76 12.58
N GLN A 8 4.60 -13.54 13.05
CA GLN A 8 5.95 -13.56 12.47
C GLN A 8 5.94 -14.04 11.02
N ALA A 9 5.26 -15.16 10.73
CA ALA A 9 5.14 -15.66 9.37
C ALA A 9 4.43 -14.67 8.44
N LEU A 10 3.41 -13.97 8.95
CA LEU A 10 2.73 -12.92 8.20
C LEU A 10 3.66 -11.72 7.92
N ALA A 11 4.42 -11.28 8.93
CA ALA A 11 5.36 -10.18 8.78
C ALA A 11 6.46 -10.52 7.74
N GLU A 12 6.99 -11.74 7.77
CA GLU A 12 7.97 -12.22 6.79
C GLU A 12 7.37 -12.24 5.38
N MET A 13 6.16 -12.75 5.22
CA MET A 13 5.46 -12.79 3.93
C MET A 13 5.19 -11.39 3.35
N LEU A 14 4.86 -10.42 4.21
CA LEU A 14 4.53 -9.06 3.80
C LEU A 14 5.76 -8.15 3.63
N SER A 15 6.89 -8.50 4.24
CA SER A 15 8.08 -7.62 4.30
C SER A 15 8.57 -7.21 2.92
N LEU A 16 8.79 -8.17 2.02
CA LEU A 16 9.26 -7.94 0.67
C LEU A 16 8.23 -7.18 -0.20
N PRO A 17 6.97 -7.64 -0.35
CA PRO A 17 6.02 -6.95 -1.22
C PRO A 17 5.69 -5.54 -0.71
N LEU A 18 5.73 -5.28 0.61
CA LEU A 18 5.58 -3.92 1.14
C LEU A 18 6.81 -3.05 0.86
N ALA A 19 8.02 -3.60 0.94
CA ALA A 19 9.24 -2.87 0.61
C ALA A 19 9.26 -2.47 -0.88
N ASP A 20 8.88 -3.39 -1.76
CA ASP A 20 8.81 -3.14 -3.21
C ASP A 20 7.75 -2.08 -3.53
N ALA A 21 6.56 -2.18 -2.91
CA ALA A 21 5.50 -1.18 -3.06
C ALA A 21 5.94 0.21 -2.56
N ALA A 22 6.63 0.27 -1.41
CA ALA A 22 7.15 1.51 -0.86
C ALA A 22 8.23 2.13 -1.74
N HIS A 23 9.12 1.31 -2.32
CA HIS A 23 10.13 1.77 -3.25
C HIS A 23 9.51 2.38 -4.50
N ALA A 24 8.58 1.67 -5.15
CA ALA A 24 7.89 2.16 -6.33
C ALA A 24 7.08 3.45 -6.04
N ALA A 25 6.40 3.52 -4.89
CA ALA A 25 5.70 4.72 -4.46
C ALA A 25 6.65 5.92 -4.27
N SER A 26 7.86 5.67 -3.76
CA SER A 26 8.89 6.70 -3.62
C SER A 26 9.38 7.23 -4.97
N GLU A 27 9.42 6.41 -6.01
CA GLU A 27 9.80 6.85 -7.36
C GLU A 27 8.72 7.71 -8.03
N ALA A 28 7.45 7.45 -7.73
CA ALA A 28 6.31 8.23 -8.21
C ALA A 28 5.98 9.45 -7.34
N TRP A 29 6.78 9.71 -6.30
CA TRP A 29 6.50 10.74 -5.30
C TRP A 29 6.47 12.14 -5.92
N GLY A 30 5.38 12.88 -5.70
CA GLY A 30 5.16 14.21 -6.29
C GLY A 30 4.24 14.25 -7.51
N ASN A 31 3.83 13.09 -8.05
CA ASN A 31 2.79 12.99 -9.07
C ASN A 31 1.65 12.09 -8.55
N ALA A 32 0.55 12.70 -8.10
CA ALA A 32 -0.57 11.98 -7.50
C ALA A 32 -1.20 10.95 -8.46
N ALA A 33 -1.28 11.24 -9.76
CA ALA A 33 -1.83 10.30 -10.74
C ALA A 33 -0.92 9.07 -10.89
N HIS A 34 0.38 9.30 -11.06
CA HIS A 34 1.35 8.22 -11.18
C HIS A 34 1.46 7.39 -9.89
N LEU A 35 1.37 8.06 -8.73
CA LEU A 35 1.35 7.41 -7.43
C LEU A 35 0.13 6.50 -7.27
N ASN A 36 -1.05 6.94 -7.72
CA ASN A 36 -2.25 6.11 -7.70
C ASN A 36 -2.09 4.86 -8.58
N ASP A 37 -1.51 5.00 -9.77
CA ASP A 37 -1.32 3.87 -10.70
C ASP A 37 -0.31 2.85 -10.14
N VAL A 38 0.78 3.32 -9.53
CA VAL A 38 1.77 2.46 -8.86
C VAL A 38 1.14 1.71 -7.68
N LEU A 39 0.38 2.41 -6.84
CA LEU A 39 -0.26 1.79 -5.70
C LEU A 39 -1.39 0.83 -6.14
N GLU A 40 -2.09 1.11 -7.24
CA GLU A 40 -3.10 0.21 -7.79
C GLU A 40 -2.48 -1.08 -8.36
N ALA A 41 -1.31 -0.98 -9.00
CA ALA A 41 -0.58 -2.18 -9.40
C ALA A 41 -0.09 -2.99 -8.19
N ALA A 42 0.39 -2.31 -7.14
CA ALA A 42 0.98 -2.95 -5.98
C ALA A 42 -0.04 -3.64 -5.06
N ILE A 43 -1.28 -3.15 -4.94
CA ILE A 43 -2.29 -3.75 -4.04
C ILE A 43 -2.63 -5.20 -4.42
N HIS A 44 -2.52 -5.56 -5.69
CA HIS A 44 -2.76 -6.92 -6.18
C HIS A 44 -1.62 -7.90 -5.84
N GLY A 45 -0.41 -7.40 -5.56
CA GLY A 45 0.75 -8.21 -5.18
C GLY A 45 0.89 -8.47 -3.68
N ILE A 46 0.12 -7.77 -2.83
CA ILE A 46 0.23 -7.86 -1.37
C ILE A 46 -0.88 -8.77 -0.82
N PRO A 47 -0.55 -9.91 -0.18
CA PRO A 47 -1.56 -10.81 0.36
C PRO A 47 -2.33 -10.15 1.51
N TYR A 48 -3.65 -10.37 1.54
CA TYR A 48 -4.55 -9.81 2.56
C TYR A 48 -4.59 -8.27 2.64
N CYS A 49 -4.13 -7.57 1.59
CA CYS A 49 -4.23 -6.12 1.53
C CYS A 49 -5.66 -5.68 1.22
N LYS A 50 -6.28 -4.93 2.15
CA LYS A 50 -7.65 -4.42 1.97
C LYS A 50 -7.66 -2.99 1.42
N PHE A 51 -6.78 -2.15 1.94
CA PHE A 51 -6.67 -0.74 1.57
C PHE A 51 -5.20 -0.36 1.45
N MET A 52 -4.89 0.50 0.48
CA MET A 52 -3.57 1.10 0.36
C MET A 52 -3.68 2.57 -0.03
N TYR A 53 -2.85 3.40 0.60
CA TYR A 53 -2.74 4.83 0.34
C TYR A 53 -1.37 5.32 0.81
N ALA A 54 -0.91 6.44 0.25
CA ALA A 54 0.33 7.09 0.62
C ALA A 54 0.06 8.35 1.47
N LEU A 55 0.82 8.47 2.55
CA LEU A 55 0.85 9.64 3.42
C LEU A 55 2.22 10.30 3.32
N ARG A 56 2.23 11.63 3.25
CA ARG A 56 3.44 12.40 3.46
C ARG A 56 3.87 12.31 4.94
N PRO A 57 5.17 12.49 5.27
CA PRO A 57 5.64 12.48 6.66
C PRO A 57 4.93 13.44 7.63
N ASP A 58 4.23 14.46 7.13
CA ASP A 58 3.39 15.38 7.92
C ASP A 58 1.97 14.84 8.20
N GLY A 59 1.66 13.62 7.74
CA GLY A 59 0.36 12.97 7.91
C GLY A 59 -0.67 13.32 6.84
N ILE A 60 -0.30 14.08 5.80
CA ILE A 60 -1.22 14.45 4.72
C ILE A 60 -1.31 13.32 3.69
N GLN A 61 -2.54 12.89 3.36
CA GLN A 61 -2.79 11.94 2.29
C GLN A 61 -2.54 12.56 0.91
N ILE A 62 -1.77 11.87 0.08
CA ILE A 62 -1.35 12.35 -1.25
C ILE A 62 -1.79 11.44 -2.40
N SER A 63 -2.52 10.36 -2.09
CA SER A 63 -3.07 9.41 -3.05
C SER A 63 -4.55 9.15 -2.76
N ALA A 64 -5.28 8.59 -3.73
CA ALA A 64 -6.60 8.04 -3.46
C ALA A 64 -6.52 6.85 -2.50
N ASN A 65 -7.64 6.51 -1.86
CA ASN A 65 -7.79 5.24 -1.16
C ASN A 65 -8.03 4.13 -2.17
N LEU A 66 -7.10 3.19 -2.25
CA LEU A 66 -7.19 2.06 -3.18
C LEU A 66 -7.62 0.81 -2.42
N MET A 67 -8.54 0.07 -3.02
CA MET A 67 -8.99 -1.25 -2.59
C MET A 67 -8.70 -2.27 -3.68
N GLN A 68 -8.70 -3.55 -3.31
CA GLN A 68 -8.49 -4.64 -4.26
C GLN A 68 -9.62 -4.74 -5.32
N ASP A 69 -10.80 -4.18 -5.02
CA ASP A 69 -11.99 -4.07 -5.87
C ASP A 69 -12.09 -2.72 -6.62
N GLY A 70 -11.00 -1.93 -6.63
CA GLY A 70 -10.94 -0.62 -7.26
C GLY A 70 -10.76 0.52 -6.27
N ARG A 71 -11.07 1.75 -6.68
CA ARG A 71 -10.81 2.94 -5.87
C ARG A 71 -12.03 3.25 -5.00
N ASP A 72 -11.80 3.56 -3.73
CA ASP A 72 -12.88 4.07 -2.88
C ASP A 72 -13.27 5.45 -3.42
N ALA A 73 -14.53 5.61 -3.79
CA ALA A 73 -15.10 6.87 -4.28
C ALA A 73 -15.33 7.86 -3.13
N GLY A 74 -14.42 7.88 -2.16
CA GLY A 74 -14.34 8.90 -1.14
C GLY A 74 -13.68 10.13 -1.73
N ASP A 75 -14.47 10.95 -2.42
CA ASP A 75 -14.11 12.31 -2.84
C ASP A 75 -13.43 13.06 -1.69
N VAL A 76 -12.17 13.45 -1.92
CA VAL A 76 -11.47 14.52 -1.18
C VAL A 76 -10.95 15.52 -2.20
#